data_AF-A0A0D2KU74-F1
#
_entry.id   AF-A0A0D2KU74-F1
#
_cell.length_a   1.000
_cell.length_b   1.000
_cell.length_c   1.000
_cell.angle_alpha   90.00
_cell.angle_beta   90.00
_cell.angle_gamma   90.00
#
_symmetry.space_group_name_H-M   'P 1'
#
loop_
_entity.id
_entity.type
_entity.pdbx_description
1 polymer ?
#
loop_
_entity_poly.entity_id
_entity_poly.type
_entity_poly.pdbx_seq_one_letter_code
_entity_poly.pdbx_strand_id
1 'polypeptide(L)'
;MIFNTLALLTLALGLLVSLVSGNPSAVPYNGYTCPALDKGNFAIGVTNYATNPISCAYPLTAGSTDTTFNCEYSTTTGALINDNDDDGCPETAVVPVQRRSSRVARAPLPSRPLVNRGVPAGLADKAYLKKRRS
;
A
#
# COMPACT_ATOMS: atom_id res chain seq x y z
N MET A 1 49.22 -8.00 -26.76
CA MET A 1 48.92 -8.36 -25.35
C MET A 1 47.89 -7.40 -24.74
N ILE A 2 46.72 -7.23 -25.38
CA ILE A 2 45.74 -6.17 -25.06
C ILE A 2 44.42 -6.77 -24.51
N PHE A 3 44.22 -8.08 -24.64
CA PHE A 3 42.96 -8.75 -24.29
C PHE A 3 42.76 -9.01 -22.78
N ASN A 4 43.81 -8.87 -21.95
CA ASN A 4 43.73 -9.19 -20.51
C ASN A 4 43.28 -8.02 -19.62
N THR A 5 43.27 -6.78 -20.11
CA THR A 5 42.88 -5.62 -19.30
C THR A 5 41.38 -5.36 -19.30
N LEU A 6 40.65 -5.74 -20.37
CA LEU A 6 39.19 -5.60 -20.42
C LEU A 6 38.46 -6.51 -19.42
N ALA A 7 38.97 -7.73 -19.18
CA ALA A 7 38.34 -8.70 -18.30
C ALA A 7 38.37 -8.28 -16.81
N LEU A 8 39.38 -7.50 -16.41
CA LEU A 8 39.49 -6.98 -15.04
C LEU A 8 38.53 -5.80 -14.79
N LEU A 9 38.26 -4.98 -15.82
CA LEU A 9 37.33 -3.85 -15.70
C LEU A 9 35.87 -4.33 -15.55
N THR A 10 35.50 -5.43 -16.22
CA THR A 10 34.16 -6.03 -16.11
C THR A 10 33.90 -6.67 -14.74
N LEU A 11 34.94 -7.18 -14.07
CA LEU A 11 34.79 -7.79 -12.73
C LEU A 11 34.60 -6.72 -11.64
N ALA A 12 35.20 -5.54 -11.80
CA ALA A 12 35.12 -4.45 -10.82
C ALA A 12 33.74 -3.77 -10.76
N LEU A 13 32.99 -3.74 -11.88
CA LEU A 13 31.66 -3.13 -11.94
C LEU A 13 30.55 -4.01 -11.35
N GLY A 14 30.79 -5.31 -11.14
CA GLY A 14 29.78 -6.26 -10.65
C GLY A 14 29.50 -6.20 -9.14
N LEU A 15 30.31 -5.48 -8.36
CA LEU A 15 30.25 -5.49 -6.89
C LEU A 15 29.44 -4.34 -6.26
N LEU A 16 28.86 -3.43 -7.06
CA LEU A 16 28.15 -2.23 -6.55
C LEU A 16 26.61 -2.28 -6.66
N VAL A 17 26.02 -3.39 -7.09
CA VAL A 17 24.58 -3.41 -7.48
C VAL A 17 23.61 -3.64 -6.29
N SER A 18 24.09 -3.88 -5.07
CA SER A 18 23.26 -4.54 -4.03
C SER A 18 22.60 -3.64 -2.97
N LEU A 19 22.13 -2.41 -3.25
CA LEU A 19 21.55 -1.57 -2.18
C LEU A 19 20.25 -0.80 -2.47
N VAL A 20 19.61 -0.92 -3.64
CA VAL A 20 18.28 -0.30 -3.83
C VAL A 20 17.19 -1.33 -3.56
N SER A 21 16.93 -1.59 -2.27
CA SER A 21 15.65 -2.16 -1.84
C SER A 21 14.59 -1.06 -2.00
N GLY A 22 13.83 -1.11 -3.09
CA GLY A 22 12.61 -0.34 -3.24
C GLY A 22 11.59 -0.81 -2.22
N ASN A 23 11.69 -0.34 -0.98
CA ASN A 23 10.66 -0.57 0.01
C ASN A 23 9.34 0.01 -0.54
N PRO A 24 8.27 -0.79 -0.67
CA PRO A 24 6.97 -0.21 -0.98
C PRO A 24 6.66 0.79 0.13
N SER A 25 6.40 2.03 -0.25
CA SER A 25 6.02 3.09 0.69
C SER A 25 4.89 2.55 1.55
N ALA A 26 5.12 2.41 2.86
CA ALA A 26 4.13 1.89 3.82
C ALA A 26 2.97 2.87 4.06
N VAL A 27 2.87 3.93 3.25
CA VAL A 27 1.72 4.81 3.21
C VAL A 27 0.58 4.04 2.54
N PRO A 28 -0.53 3.77 3.25
CA PRO A 28 -1.68 3.11 2.65
C PRO A 28 -2.22 3.99 1.51
N TYR A 29 -1.95 3.56 0.27
CA TYR A 29 -2.45 4.19 -0.93
C TYR A 29 -3.83 3.62 -1.26
N ASN A 30 -4.84 4.48 -1.27
CA ASN A 30 -6.24 4.11 -1.52
C ASN A 30 -6.66 4.27 -3.00
N GLY A 31 -5.72 4.51 -3.92
CA GLY A 31 -5.98 4.64 -5.36
C GLY A 31 -5.61 3.39 -6.15
N TYR A 32 -5.50 3.51 -7.47
CA TYR A 32 -5.12 2.41 -8.37
C TYR A 32 -3.64 2.02 -8.25
N THR A 33 -3.37 0.73 -8.14
CA THR A 33 -2.02 0.16 -8.15
C THR A 33 -1.63 -0.36 -9.52
N CYS A 34 -0.35 -0.39 -9.81
CA CYS A 34 0.16 -0.90 -11.07
C CYS A 34 -0.13 -2.40 -11.19
N PRO A 35 -0.50 -2.89 -12.39
CA PRO A 35 -0.59 -4.32 -12.67
C PRO A 35 0.71 -5.06 -12.32
N ALA A 36 0.63 -6.26 -11.75
CA ALA A 36 1.82 -7.01 -11.35
C ALA A 36 2.68 -7.46 -12.55
N LEU A 37 2.03 -7.65 -13.69
CA LEU A 37 2.61 -8.04 -14.98
C LEU A 37 2.06 -7.11 -16.06
N ASP A 38 2.87 -6.83 -17.08
CA ASP A 38 2.40 -6.25 -18.33
C ASP A 38 1.77 -7.33 -19.25
N LYS A 39 1.39 -6.96 -20.48
CA LYS A 39 0.88 -7.92 -21.48
C LYS A 39 1.96 -8.88 -21.98
N GLY A 40 3.24 -8.50 -21.87
CA GLY A 40 4.41 -9.32 -22.20
C GLY A 40 4.79 -10.34 -21.11
N ASN A 41 4.12 -10.33 -19.96
CA ASN A 41 4.47 -11.06 -18.74
C ASN A 41 5.79 -10.63 -18.07
N PHE A 42 6.24 -9.41 -18.30
CA PHE A 42 7.33 -8.81 -17.53
C PHE A 42 6.82 -8.35 -16.17
N ALA A 43 7.60 -8.64 -15.13
CA ALA A 43 7.27 -8.28 -13.77
C ALA A 43 7.45 -6.79 -13.55
N ILE A 44 6.56 -6.23 -12.74
CA ILE A 44 6.69 -4.84 -12.33
C ILE A 44 8.02 -4.56 -11.62
N GLY A 45 8.69 -3.51 -12.06
CA GLY A 45 9.93 -3.01 -11.47
C GLY A 45 9.66 -1.77 -10.61
N VAL A 46 10.04 -0.61 -11.13
CA VAL A 46 9.91 0.67 -10.42
C VAL A 46 8.50 1.22 -10.55
N THR A 47 7.92 1.67 -9.44
CA THR A 47 6.58 2.27 -9.41
C THR A 47 6.58 3.61 -8.71
N ASN A 48 5.82 4.57 -9.23
CA ASN A 48 5.56 5.83 -8.56
C ASN A 48 4.06 6.11 -8.47
N TYR A 49 3.50 5.88 -7.28
CA TYR A 49 2.10 6.15 -6.94
C TYR A 49 1.84 7.57 -6.43
N ALA A 50 2.90 8.36 -6.20
CA ALA A 50 2.79 9.71 -5.68
C ALA A 50 2.60 10.77 -6.78
N THR A 51 2.84 10.40 -8.04
CA THR A 51 2.65 11.26 -9.21
C THR A 51 1.27 11.08 -9.83
N ASN A 52 0.85 12.09 -10.58
CA ASN A 52 -0.32 12.01 -11.45
C ASN A 52 0.13 12.45 -12.86
N PRO A 53 0.27 11.53 -13.83
CA PRO A 53 -0.15 10.12 -13.80
C PRO A 53 0.73 9.20 -12.93
N ILE A 54 0.19 8.03 -12.57
CA ILE A 54 0.91 6.94 -11.91
C ILE A 54 1.88 6.35 -12.93
N SER A 55 3.15 6.21 -12.57
CA SER A 55 4.17 5.61 -13.44
C SER A 55 4.49 4.18 -12.99
N CYS A 56 4.37 3.23 -13.92
CA CYS A 56 4.64 1.81 -13.71
C CYS A 56 5.66 1.32 -14.73
N ALA A 57 6.87 0.95 -14.29
CA ALA A 57 7.90 0.41 -15.18
C ALA A 57 7.91 -1.12 -15.19
N TYR A 58 8.03 -1.70 -16.38
CA TYR A 58 8.06 -3.14 -16.65
C TYR A 58 9.38 -3.51 -17.33
N PRO A 59 10.47 -3.65 -16.57
CA PRO A 59 11.76 -3.95 -17.16
C PRO A 59 11.79 -5.35 -17.79
N LEU A 60 12.47 -5.47 -18.93
CA LEU A 60 12.69 -6.76 -19.60
C LEU A 60 13.44 -7.78 -18.74
N THR A 61 14.20 -7.30 -17.76
CA THR A 61 14.94 -8.13 -16.80
C THR A 61 14.36 -7.93 -15.40
N ALA A 62 13.89 -9.02 -14.79
CA ALA A 62 13.34 -8.99 -13.43
C ALA A 62 14.35 -8.39 -12.43
N GLY A 63 13.88 -7.45 -11.60
CA GLY A 63 14.70 -6.76 -10.61
C GLY A 63 15.57 -5.63 -11.16
N SER A 64 15.49 -5.32 -12.46
CA SER A 64 16.11 -4.12 -13.02
C SER A 64 15.36 -2.85 -12.58
N THR A 65 16.08 -1.73 -12.49
CA THR A 65 15.50 -0.39 -12.28
C THR A 65 15.28 0.37 -13.57
N ASP A 66 15.35 -0.31 -14.71
CA ASP A 66 15.08 0.29 -16.02
C ASP A 66 13.62 0.77 -16.10
N THR A 67 13.44 2.01 -16.52
CA THR A 67 12.15 2.68 -16.67
C THR A 67 11.83 3.02 -18.13
N THR A 68 12.58 2.46 -19.08
CA THR A 68 12.38 2.66 -20.53
C THR A 68 11.01 2.16 -20.98
N PHE A 69 10.66 0.95 -20.53
CA PHE A 69 9.36 0.33 -20.74
C PHE A 69 8.44 0.71 -19.58
N ASN A 70 7.56 1.67 -19.82
CA ASN A 70 6.69 2.17 -18.76
C ASN A 70 5.28 2.49 -19.23
N CYS A 71 4.36 2.41 -18.28
CA CYS A 71 2.95 2.66 -18.47
C CYS A 71 2.51 3.76 -17.52
N GLU A 72 1.78 4.74 -18.04
CA GLU A 72 1.23 5.83 -17.25
C GLU A 72 -0.29 5.66 -17.09
N TYR A 73 -0.76 5.63 -15.84
CA TYR A 73 -2.17 5.44 -15.54
C TYR A 73 -2.78 6.63 -14.81
N SER A 74 -4.06 6.87 -15.06
CA SER A 74 -4.84 7.87 -14.35
C SER A 74 -5.01 7.51 -12.87
N THR A 75 -4.68 8.46 -12.00
CA THR A 75 -4.93 8.30 -10.55
C THR A 75 -6.41 8.23 -10.19
N THR A 76 -7.30 8.75 -11.05
CA THR A 76 -8.75 8.86 -10.77
C THR A 76 -9.58 7.76 -11.40
N THR A 77 -9.21 7.31 -12.60
CA THR A 77 -9.96 6.29 -13.36
C THR A 77 -9.22 4.96 -13.48
N GLY A 78 -7.91 4.93 -13.21
CA GLY A 78 -7.08 3.76 -13.46
C GLY A 78 -6.86 3.46 -14.94
N ALA A 79 -7.39 4.26 -15.86
CA ALA A 79 -7.21 4.05 -17.29
C ALA A 79 -5.78 4.37 -17.71
N LEU A 80 -5.26 3.59 -18.67
CA LEU A 80 -4.02 3.88 -19.36
C LEU A 80 -4.11 5.25 -20.05
N ILE A 81 -3.18 6.14 -19.71
CA ILE A 81 -3.02 7.46 -20.31
C ILE A 81 -1.97 7.39 -21.42
N ASN A 82 -0.85 6.74 -21.13
CA ASN A 82 0.26 6.64 -22.07
C ASN A 82 0.91 5.26 -22.00
N ASP A 83 1.17 4.69 -23.17
CA ASP A 83 1.85 3.42 -23.38
C ASP A 83 3.25 3.69 -23.94
N ASN A 84 4.27 3.58 -23.10
CA ASN A 84 5.67 3.66 -23.53
C ASN A 84 6.31 2.26 -23.56
N ASP A 85 5.53 1.22 -23.85
CA ASP A 85 5.94 -0.18 -23.81
C ASP A 85 5.50 -0.97 -25.06
N ASP A 86 5.46 -0.32 -26.23
CA ASP A 86 5.17 -0.98 -27.52
C ASP A 86 3.86 -1.81 -27.50
N ASP A 87 2.78 -1.20 -26.98
CA ASP A 87 1.46 -1.83 -26.76
C ASP A 87 1.44 -2.91 -25.65
N GLY A 88 2.52 -3.02 -24.87
CA GLY A 88 2.71 -3.93 -23.74
C GLY A 88 1.93 -3.55 -22.49
N CYS A 89 1.43 -2.31 -22.39
CA CYS A 89 0.72 -1.86 -21.21
C CYS A 89 -0.70 -2.44 -21.11
N PRO A 90 -1.10 -2.97 -19.95
CA PRO A 90 -2.50 -3.25 -19.64
C PRO A 90 -3.37 -1.98 -19.75
N GLU A 91 -4.63 -2.12 -20.16
CA GLU A 91 -5.53 -0.95 -20.36
C GLU A 91 -5.96 -0.30 -19.04
N THR A 92 -5.90 -1.05 -17.93
CA THR A 92 -6.39 -0.61 -16.63
C THR A 92 -5.45 -1.00 -15.50
N ALA A 93 -5.14 -0.04 -14.64
CA ALA A 93 -4.50 -0.26 -13.36
C ALA A 93 -5.44 -0.99 -12.38
N VAL A 94 -4.86 -1.71 -11.42
CA VAL A 94 -5.56 -2.60 -10.50
C VAL A 94 -6.05 -1.82 -9.29
N VAL A 95 -7.31 -1.96 -8.89
CA VAL A 95 -7.78 -1.43 -7.61
C VAL A 95 -7.21 -2.30 -6.48
N PRO A 96 -6.54 -1.74 -5.45
CA PRO A 96 -6.03 -2.52 -4.35
C PRO A 96 -7.19 -3.23 -3.67
N VAL A 97 -7.10 -4.56 -3.58
CA VAL A 97 -8.03 -5.33 -2.76
C VAL A 97 -7.80 -4.88 -1.33
N GLN A 98 -8.65 -3.99 -0.83
CA GLN A 98 -8.72 -3.73 0.59
C GLN A 98 -9.13 -5.05 1.24
N ARG A 99 -8.14 -5.81 1.72
CA ARG A 99 -8.37 -6.85 2.71
C ARG A 99 -8.91 -6.11 3.92
N ARG A 100 -10.23 -5.91 3.98
CA ARG A 100 -10.93 -5.62 5.23
C ARG A 100 -10.46 -6.71 6.15
N SER A 101 -9.60 -6.36 7.10
CA SER A 101 -9.25 -7.26 8.18
C SER A 101 -10.57 -7.55 8.89
N SER A 102 -11.22 -8.66 8.54
CA SER A 102 -12.37 -9.22 9.24
C SER A 102 -11.97 -9.78 10.61
N ARG A 103 -10.81 -9.38 11.13
CA ARG A 103 -10.26 -9.79 12.41
C ARG A 103 -10.00 -8.62 13.34
N VAL A 104 -10.99 -7.77 13.51
CA VAL A 104 -11.42 -7.41 14.87
C VAL A 104 -12.93 -7.44 14.84
N ALA A 105 -13.51 -8.62 15.05
CA ALA A 105 -14.83 -8.67 15.68
C ALA A 105 -14.64 -7.91 17.00
N ARG A 106 -14.98 -6.62 16.98
CA ARG A 106 -15.06 -5.81 18.18
C ARG A 106 -16.01 -6.61 19.06
N ALA A 107 -15.47 -7.24 20.11
CA ALA A 107 -16.30 -7.93 21.08
C ALA A 107 -17.49 -7.00 21.37
N PRO A 108 -18.73 -7.50 21.34
CA PRO A 108 -19.89 -6.66 21.67
C PRO A 108 -19.54 -5.91 22.94
N LEU A 109 -19.64 -4.58 22.91
CA LEU A 109 -19.48 -3.76 24.11
C LEU A 109 -20.31 -4.45 25.19
N PRO A 110 -19.76 -4.67 26.40
CA PRO A 110 -20.51 -5.34 27.46
C PRO A 110 -21.85 -4.63 27.61
N SER A 111 -22.93 -5.37 27.35
CA SER A 111 -24.29 -4.88 27.50
C SER A 111 -24.38 -4.30 28.90
N ARG A 112 -24.61 -2.99 29.02
CA ARG A 112 -24.90 -2.38 30.32
C ARG A 112 -26.02 -3.20 30.96
N PRO A 113 -25.90 -3.57 32.24
CA PRO A 113 -26.98 -4.26 32.93
C PRO A 113 -28.24 -3.40 32.84
N LEU A 114 -29.34 -3.99 32.37
CA LEU A 114 -30.67 -3.43 32.56
C LEU A 114 -30.92 -3.38 34.07
N VAL A 115 -30.62 -2.23 34.70
CA VAL A 115 -31.13 -1.93 36.03
C VAL A 115 -32.62 -1.67 35.87
N ASN A 116 -33.37 -2.76 35.85
CA ASN A 116 -34.81 -2.73 35.88
C ASN A 116 -35.25 -2.61 37.34
N ARG A 117 -36.21 -1.70 37.55
CA ARG A 117 -37.15 -1.63 38.68
C ARG A 117 -36.65 -1.10 40.03
N GLY A 118 -37.08 0.13 40.30
CA GLY A 118 -37.83 0.40 41.52
C GLY A 118 -37.08 1.18 42.61
N VAL A 119 -36.86 2.47 42.39
CA VAL A 119 -36.68 3.41 43.51
C VAL A 119 -37.61 4.60 43.25
N PRO A 120 -38.62 4.86 44.11
CA PRO A 120 -39.44 6.05 43.96
C PRO A 120 -38.55 7.28 44.18
N ALA A 121 -38.67 8.26 43.30
CA ALA A 121 -37.96 9.53 43.38
C ALA A 121 -38.24 10.20 44.74
N GLY A 122 -37.18 10.46 45.52
CA GLY A 122 -37.27 11.20 46.79
C GLY A 122 -36.60 10.57 48.01
N LEU A 123 -36.11 9.33 47.95
CA LEU A 123 -35.39 8.72 49.08
C LEU A 123 -33.88 9.01 49.12
N ALA A 124 -33.27 9.29 47.97
CA ALA A 124 -31.82 9.49 47.87
C ALA A 124 -31.34 10.80 48.54
N ASP A 125 -32.17 11.84 48.53
CA ASP A 125 -31.77 13.16 49.06
C ASP A 125 -31.64 13.17 50.60
N LYS A 126 -32.44 12.34 51.29
CA LYS A 126 -32.37 12.22 52.74
C LYS A 126 -31.12 11.44 53.21
N ALA A 127 -30.64 10.50 52.41
CA ALA A 127 -29.42 9.75 52.71
C ALA A 127 -28.16 10.63 52.59
N TYR A 128 -28.16 11.58 51.65
CA TYR A 128 -27.01 12.47 51.41
C TYR A 128 -26.84 13.54 52.50
N LEU A 129 -27.94 14.02 53.09
CA LEU A 129 -27.92 15.03 54.15
C LEU A 129 -27.48 14.48 55.53
N LYS A 130 -27.71 13.18 55.79
CA LYS A 130 -27.31 12.56 57.07
C LYS A 130 -25.80 12.35 57.20
N LYS A 131 -25.09 12.18 56.08
CA LYS A 131 -23.64 11.95 56.06
C LYS A 131 -22.80 13.21 56.28
N ARG A 132 -23.38 14.41 56.21
CA ARG A 132 -22.67 15.69 56.42
C ARG A 132 -22.84 16.28 57.82
N ARG A 133 -23.54 15.61 58.74
CA ARG A 133 -23.78 16.07 60.12
C ARG A 133 -23.17 15.14 61.19
N SER A 134 -22.16 14.35 60.85
CA SER A 134 -21.39 13.56 61.81
C SER A 134 -19.90 13.83 61.65
#